data_AF-A0A426CQ35-F1
#
_entry.id   AF-A0A426CQ35-F1
#
_cell.length_a   1.000
_cell.length_b   1.000
_cell.length_c   1.000
_cell.angle_alpha   90.00
_cell.angle_beta   90.00
_cell.angle_gamma   90.00
#
_symmetry.space_group_name_H-M   'P 1'
#
loop_
_entity.id
_entity.type
_entity.pdbx_description
1 polymer ?
#
loop_
_entity_poly.entity_id
_entity_poly.type
_entity_poly.pdbx_seq_one_letter_code
_entity_poly.pdbx_strand_id
1 'polypeptide(L)'
;MMKKLMLITALVFAGSLFAAAPVAAPTAQAVALNQAADAVAKSYDAQIAAAKVAQNKEAVATLAAQRKAAILAHNLAHKAEVAALITEHIDEIASNNPGAATSLIKRHLTIKNTGADGVVAAVFAQDDSDRALAAKLLEISNGSQSYYYYQYYATAEELRALPGSNSANIASAVARRAKQLGITSEIFPAYYEKSIGLGLVTKGYDTWFNQLVRTTWRTNRAAALKLLEEEQAGIGTLINKGTDAQKRIDNLRELAARFDEIIKRGG
;
A
#
# COMPACT_ATOMS: atom_id res chain seq x y z
N MET A 1 5.57 21.08 -46.27
CA MET A 1 6.94 20.87 -45.79
C MET A 1 6.95 19.80 -44.71
N MET A 2 7.72 18.73 -44.93
CA MET A 2 7.91 17.59 -44.02
C MET A 2 8.68 18.00 -42.77
N LYS A 3 8.28 17.48 -41.60
CA LYS A 3 9.19 17.17 -40.50
C LYS A 3 8.85 15.79 -39.93
N LYS A 4 9.55 14.78 -40.47
CA LYS A 4 9.75 13.48 -39.84
C LYS A 4 10.87 13.64 -38.81
N LEU A 5 10.62 13.24 -37.56
CA LEU A 5 11.63 12.95 -36.54
C LEU A 5 11.08 11.72 -35.81
N MET A 6 11.39 10.53 -36.32
CA MET A 6 12.60 9.73 -36.05
C MET A 6 12.38 8.79 -34.86
N LEU A 7 12.51 7.50 -35.21
CA LEU A 7 12.57 6.34 -34.34
C LEU A 7 13.39 6.62 -33.07
N ILE A 8 12.81 6.32 -31.91
CA ILE A 8 13.56 5.98 -30.72
C ILE A 8 13.64 4.45 -30.71
N THR A 9 14.79 3.96 -31.19
CA THR A 9 15.43 2.68 -30.87
C THR A 9 14.60 1.71 -30.04
N ALA A 10 14.09 0.68 -30.70
CA ALA A 10 13.87 -0.61 -30.08
C ALA A 10 15.19 -1.03 -29.43
N LEU A 11 15.23 -1.02 -28.09
CA LEU A 11 16.34 -1.59 -27.35
C LEU A 11 16.27 -3.10 -27.60
N VAL A 12 17.06 -3.53 -28.57
CA VAL A 12 17.46 -4.90 -28.80
C VAL A 12 18.11 -5.39 -27.50
N PHE A 13 17.34 -6.12 -26.68
CA PHE A 13 17.92 -7.06 -25.75
C PHE A 13 18.36 -8.28 -26.56
N ALA A 14 19.52 -8.14 -27.20
CA ALA A 14 20.25 -9.29 -27.73
C ALA A 14 20.73 -10.13 -26.55
N GLY A 15 20.27 -11.38 -26.52
CA GLY A 15 21.10 -12.53 -26.17
C GLY A 15 21.43 -12.74 -24.70
N SER A 16 21.04 -13.89 -24.19
CA SER A 16 22.01 -14.98 -24.12
C SER A 16 21.32 -16.32 -23.88
N LEU A 17 21.81 -17.30 -24.63
CA LEU A 17 21.65 -18.75 -24.50
C LEU A 17 21.28 -19.20 -23.07
N PHE A 18 20.17 -19.93 -22.95
CA PHE A 18 20.04 -20.93 -21.88
C PHE A 18 20.90 -22.14 -22.25
N ALA A 19 22.22 -21.98 -22.16
CA ALA A 19 23.08 -23.10 -21.81
C ALA A 19 22.73 -23.49 -20.37
N ALA A 20 22.55 -24.78 -20.11
CA ALA A 20 22.18 -25.32 -18.81
C ALA A 20 23.16 -24.84 -17.73
N ALA A 21 22.80 -23.74 -17.06
CA ALA A 21 23.45 -23.30 -15.84
C ALA A 21 23.13 -24.36 -14.77
N PRO A 22 24.06 -24.66 -13.85
CA PRO A 22 23.74 -25.48 -12.69
C PRO A 22 22.50 -24.89 -12.02
N VAL A 23 21.51 -25.73 -11.72
CA VAL A 23 20.25 -25.30 -11.12
C VAL A 23 20.59 -24.51 -9.87
N ALA A 24 20.50 -23.18 -9.96
CA ALA A 24 20.74 -22.32 -8.82
C ALA A 24 19.70 -22.70 -7.77
N ALA A 25 20.11 -22.78 -6.49
CA ALA A 25 19.17 -23.08 -5.41
C ALA A 25 17.93 -22.15 -5.53
N PRO A 26 16.70 -22.63 -5.28
CA PRO A 26 15.47 -21.87 -5.53
C PRO A 26 15.49 -20.45 -4.94
N THR A 27 16.12 -20.30 -3.77
CA THR A 27 16.34 -19.00 -3.13
C THR A 27 17.21 -18.05 -3.97
N ALA A 28 18.29 -18.54 -4.57
CA ALA A 28 19.17 -17.73 -5.43
C ALA A 28 18.44 -17.32 -6.72
N GLN A 29 17.64 -18.21 -7.31
CA GLN A 29 16.81 -17.89 -8.47
C GLN A 29 15.75 -16.82 -8.13
N ALA A 30 15.08 -16.94 -6.99
CA ALA A 30 14.14 -15.95 -6.50
C ALA A 30 14.78 -14.56 -6.31
N VAL A 31 15.97 -14.52 -5.72
CA VAL A 31 16.73 -13.28 -5.53
C VAL A 31 17.10 -12.66 -6.88
N ALA A 32 17.63 -13.44 -7.82
CA ALA A 32 18.01 -12.97 -9.15
C ALA A 32 16.80 -12.38 -9.91
N LEU A 33 15.64 -13.05 -9.87
CA LEU A 33 14.41 -12.56 -10.49
C LEU A 33 13.91 -11.24 -9.91
N ASN A 34 14.05 -11.06 -8.60
CA ASN A 34 13.69 -9.80 -7.94
C ASN A 34 14.69 -8.69 -8.28
N GLN A 35 15.99 -9.00 -8.29
CA GLN A 35 17.04 -8.05 -8.68
C GLN A 35 16.89 -7.58 -10.13
N ALA A 36 16.51 -8.48 -11.05
CA ALA A 36 16.23 -8.14 -12.43
C ALA A 36 15.03 -7.18 -12.55
N ALA A 37 13.95 -7.44 -11.81
CA ALA A 37 12.78 -6.54 -11.77
C ALA A 37 13.14 -5.16 -11.18
N ASP A 38 13.94 -5.13 -10.12
CA ASP A 38 14.42 -3.90 -9.51
C ASP A 38 15.35 -3.11 -10.44
N ALA A 39 16.19 -3.79 -11.22
CA ALA A 39 17.04 -3.15 -12.21
C ALA A 39 16.22 -2.46 -13.31
N VAL A 40 15.14 -3.10 -13.79
CA VAL A 40 14.18 -2.48 -14.72
C VAL A 40 13.60 -1.21 -14.09
N ALA A 41 13.12 -1.27 -12.84
CA ALA A 41 12.57 -0.10 -12.15
C ALA A 41 13.59 1.04 -12.00
N LYS A 42 14.80 0.73 -11.53
CA LYS A 42 15.88 1.71 -11.28
C LYS A 42 16.37 2.39 -12.55
N SER A 43 16.31 1.71 -13.71
CA SER A 43 16.68 2.31 -15.01
C SER A 43 15.86 3.56 -15.36
N TYR A 44 14.63 3.66 -14.86
CA TYR A 44 13.74 4.82 -15.05
C TYR A 44 13.81 5.82 -13.91
N ASP A 45 14.07 5.38 -12.67
CA ASP A 45 14.00 6.24 -11.49
C ASP A 45 14.94 7.46 -11.59
N ALA A 46 16.16 7.27 -12.13
CA ALA A 46 17.11 8.37 -12.36
C ALA A 46 16.60 9.39 -13.39
N GLN A 47 15.99 8.91 -14.48
CA GLN A 47 15.43 9.78 -15.53
C GLN A 47 14.23 10.59 -15.00
N ILE A 48 13.37 9.94 -14.21
CA ILE A 48 12.24 10.59 -13.54
C ILE A 48 12.74 11.65 -12.55
N ALA A 49 13.78 11.34 -11.76
CA ALA A 49 14.38 12.28 -10.83
C ALA A 49 14.93 13.52 -11.56
N ALA A 50 15.66 13.33 -12.65
CA ALA A 50 16.16 14.42 -13.49
C ALA A 50 15.01 15.27 -14.06
N ALA A 51 13.94 14.64 -14.57
CA ALA A 51 12.76 15.33 -15.07
C ALA A 51 12.03 16.16 -14.00
N LYS A 52 11.97 15.66 -12.75
CA LYS A 52 11.41 16.39 -11.60
C LYS A 52 12.23 17.63 -11.25
N VAL A 53 13.57 17.51 -11.23
CA VAL A 53 14.47 18.64 -10.98
C VAL A 53 14.31 19.70 -12.07
N ALA A 54 14.19 19.29 -13.33
CA ALA A 54 13.89 20.17 -14.46
C ALA A 54 12.43 20.68 -14.50
N GLN A 55 11.59 20.32 -13.51
CA GLN A 55 10.17 20.64 -13.43
C GLN A 55 9.34 20.26 -14.68
N ASN A 56 9.82 19.30 -15.48
CA ASN A 56 9.14 18.86 -16.69
C ASN A 56 8.07 17.82 -16.33
N LYS A 57 6.85 18.31 -16.06
CA LYS A 57 5.71 17.47 -15.66
C LYS A 57 5.30 16.44 -16.73
N GLU A 58 5.42 16.79 -18.00
CA GLU A 58 5.09 15.88 -19.11
C GLU A 58 6.09 14.72 -19.18
N ALA A 59 7.39 15.01 -19.09
CA ALA A 59 8.42 13.97 -19.05
C ALA A 59 8.26 13.05 -17.84
N VAL A 60 7.91 13.59 -16.67
CA VAL A 60 7.61 12.78 -15.48
C VAL A 60 6.44 11.82 -15.73
N ALA A 61 5.35 12.31 -16.33
CA ALA A 61 4.19 11.47 -16.63
C ALA A 61 4.52 10.36 -17.65
N THR A 62 5.21 10.71 -18.74
CA THR A 62 5.61 9.78 -19.80
C THR A 62 6.57 8.71 -19.27
N LEU A 63 7.63 9.10 -18.54
CA LEU A 63 8.59 8.15 -17.96
C LEU A 63 7.95 7.25 -16.90
N ALA A 64 7.01 7.77 -16.10
CA ALA A 64 6.28 6.96 -15.13
C ALA A 64 5.40 5.89 -15.81
N ALA A 65 4.73 6.25 -16.92
CA ALA A 65 3.96 5.30 -17.72
C ALA A 65 4.86 4.23 -18.37
N GLN A 66 6.00 4.65 -18.95
CA GLN A 66 6.98 3.73 -19.53
C GLN A 66 7.56 2.76 -18.48
N ARG A 67 7.92 3.26 -17.30
CA ARG A 67 8.38 2.45 -16.16
C ARG A 67 7.34 1.40 -15.79
N LYS A 68 6.06 1.80 -15.67
CA LYS A 68 4.97 0.87 -15.35
C LYS A 68 4.84 -0.22 -16.42
N ALA A 69 4.88 0.15 -17.70
CA ALA A 69 4.81 -0.79 -18.81
C ALA A 69 6.00 -1.74 -18.85
N ALA A 70 7.23 -1.25 -18.63
CA ALA A 70 8.45 -2.07 -18.62
C ALA A 70 8.44 -3.10 -17.48
N ILE A 71 8.03 -2.69 -16.28
CA ILE A 71 7.88 -3.61 -15.14
C ILE A 71 6.82 -4.66 -15.43
N LEU A 72 5.67 -4.27 -16.02
CA LEU A 72 4.63 -5.22 -16.40
C LEU A 72 5.13 -6.21 -17.45
N ALA A 73 5.81 -5.75 -18.49
CA ALA A 73 6.38 -6.60 -19.52
C ALA A 73 7.39 -7.62 -18.95
N HIS A 74 8.30 -7.16 -18.09
CA HIS A 74 9.24 -8.03 -17.37
C HIS A 74 8.50 -9.06 -16.50
N ASN A 75 7.44 -8.64 -15.81
CA ASN A 75 6.64 -9.50 -14.96
C ASN A 75 5.90 -10.59 -15.76
N LEU A 76 5.33 -10.22 -16.91
CA LEU A 76 4.64 -11.17 -17.80
C LEU A 76 5.63 -12.16 -18.44
N ALA A 77 6.80 -11.70 -18.86
CA ALA A 77 7.84 -12.55 -19.46
C ALA A 77 8.29 -13.68 -18.52
N HIS A 78 8.38 -13.42 -17.22
CA HIS A 78 8.81 -14.41 -16.21
C HIS A 78 7.66 -14.98 -15.39
N LYS A 79 6.41 -14.87 -15.86
CA LYS A 79 5.23 -15.33 -15.11
C LYS A 79 5.31 -16.83 -14.77
N ALA A 80 5.74 -17.65 -15.74
CA ALA A 80 5.86 -19.10 -15.56
C ALA A 80 6.93 -19.47 -14.52
N GLU A 81 8.10 -18.83 -14.59
CA GLU A 81 9.19 -19.04 -13.63
C GLU A 81 8.78 -18.67 -12.20
N VAL A 82 8.10 -17.54 -12.04
CA VAL A 82 7.56 -17.13 -10.73
C VAL A 82 6.52 -18.15 -10.22
N ALA A 83 5.64 -18.65 -11.09
CA ALA A 83 4.64 -19.64 -10.69
C ALA A 83 5.27 -20.97 -10.24
N ALA A 84 6.33 -21.43 -10.90
CA ALA A 84 7.07 -22.63 -10.52
C ALA A 84 7.70 -22.46 -9.13
N LEU A 85 8.40 -21.34 -8.89
CA LEU A 85 9.00 -21.04 -7.57
C LEU A 85 7.96 -20.96 -6.45
N ILE A 86 6.77 -20.40 -6.73
CA ILE A 86 5.67 -20.35 -5.77
C ILE A 86 5.18 -21.76 -5.44
N THR A 87 4.95 -22.59 -6.45
CA THR A 87 4.33 -23.92 -6.29
C THR A 87 5.27 -24.90 -5.60
N GLU A 88 6.56 -24.85 -5.93
CA GLU A 88 7.51 -25.90 -5.56
C GLU A 88 8.38 -25.51 -4.36
N HIS A 89 8.62 -24.21 -4.11
CA HIS A 89 9.70 -23.77 -3.24
C HIS A 89 9.39 -22.60 -2.30
N ILE A 90 8.16 -22.08 -2.24
CA ILE A 90 7.90 -20.83 -1.52
C ILE A 90 8.22 -20.90 -0.02
N ASP A 91 8.00 -22.03 0.63
CA ASP A 91 8.26 -22.21 2.06
C ASP A 91 9.76 -22.31 2.37
N GLU A 92 10.53 -22.95 1.49
CA GLU A 92 12.00 -22.95 1.55
C GLU A 92 12.54 -21.53 1.38
N ILE A 93 12.07 -20.82 0.36
CA ILE A 93 12.49 -19.44 0.07
C ILE A 93 12.10 -18.51 1.22
N ALA A 94 10.92 -18.68 1.82
CA ALA A 94 10.48 -17.88 2.96
C ALA A 94 11.37 -18.08 4.18
N SER A 95 11.85 -19.31 4.41
CA SER A 95 12.76 -19.63 5.51
C SER A 95 14.16 -19.04 5.30
N ASN A 96 14.68 -19.11 4.07
CA ASN A 96 16.05 -18.69 3.75
C ASN A 96 16.17 -17.20 3.42
N ASN A 97 15.16 -16.62 2.76
CA ASN A 97 15.10 -15.22 2.38
C ASN A 97 13.64 -14.70 2.37
N PRO A 98 13.13 -14.31 3.55
CA PRO A 98 11.78 -13.78 3.70
C PRO A 98 11.44 -12.63 2.74
N GLY A 99 12.41 -11.75 2.46
CA GLY A 99 12.24 -10.61 1.55
C GLY A 99 11.98 -11.04 0.10
N ALA A 100 12.71 -12.05 -0.38
CA ALA A 100 12.51 -12.61 -1.70
C ALA A 100 11.15 -13.32 -1.83
N ALA A 101 10.77 -14.11 -0.82
CA ALA A 101 9.47 -14.80 -0.79
C ALA A 101 8.29 -13.82 -0.83
N THR A 102 8.30 -12.78 0.03
CA THR A 102 7.21 -11.80 0.03
C THR A 102 7.09 -11.05 -1.29
N SER A 103 8.22 -10.78 -1.96
CA SER A 103 8.23 -10.13 -3.28
C SER A 103 7.65 -11.04 -4.36
N LEU A 104 8.00 -12.33 -4.36
CA LEU A 104 7.45 -13.32 -5.30
C LEU A 104 5.93 -13.49 -5.12
N ILE A 105 5.44 -13.64 -3.89
CA ILE A 105 4.01 -13.80 -3.61
C ILE A 105 3.23 -12.60 -4.16
N LYS A 106 3.66 -11.38 -3.81
CA LYS A 106 3.00 -10.16 -4.29
C LYS A 106 3.06 -10.04 -5.81
N ARG A 107 4.20 -10.38 -6.43
CA ARG A 107 4.36 -10.37 -7.88
C ARG A 107 3.41 -11.35 -8.55
N HIS A 108 3.37 -12.60 -8.09
CA HIS A 108 2.51 -13.65 -8.61
C HIS A 108 1.03 -13.26 -8.57
N LEU A 109 0.54 -12.85 -7.39
CA LEU A 109 -0.86 -12.47 -7.19
C LEU A 109 -1.23 -11.20 -7.97
N THR A 110 -0.33 -10.21 -8.04
CA THR A 110 -0.56 -9.00 -8.84
C THR A 110 -0.68 -9.33 -10.32
N ILE A 111 0.20 -10.18 -10.86
CA ILE A 111 0.16 -10.59 -12.28
C ILE A 111 -1.14 -11.32 -12.59
N LYS A 112 -1.58 -12.25 -11.73
CA LYS A 112 -2.86 -12.97 -11.91
C LYS A 112 -4.07 -12.03 -11.95
N ASN A 113 -3.99 -10.90 -11.25
CA ASN A 113 -5.08 -9.93 -11.12
C ASN A 113 -4.83 -8.64 -11.92
N THR A 114 -3.93 -8.67 -12.91
CA THR A 114 -3.73 -7.56 -13.86
C THR A 114 -4.51 -7.86 -15.14
N GLY A 115 -5.41 -6.96 -15.53
CA GLY A 115 -6.19 -7.06 -16.76
C GLY A 115 -5.33 -6.95 -18.02
N ALA A 116 -5.93 -7.25 -19.18
CA ALA A 116 -5.26 -7.13 -20.48
C ALA A 116 -4.81 -5.70 -20.80
N ASP A 117 -5.43 -4.70 -20.17
CA ASP A 117 -5.10 -3.28 -20.23
C ASP A 117 -3.94 -2.87 -19.30
N GLY A 118 -3.37 -3.82 -18.54
CA GLY A 118 -2.31 -3.55 -17.57
C GLY A 118 -2.79 -2.87 -16.30
N VAL A 119 -4.10 -2.89 -16.02
CA VAL A 119 -4.69 -2.35 -14.79
C VAL A 119 -4.82 -3.48 -13.77
N VAL A 120 -4.24 -3.25 -12.58
CA VAL A 120 -4.36 -4.16 -11.44
C VAL A 120 -5.76 -3.98 -10.84
N ALA A 121 -6.47 -5.09 -10.65
CA ALA A 121 -7.80 -5.08 -10.06
C ALA A 121 -7.78 -4.47 -8.64
N ALA A 122 -8.79 -3.66 -8.31
CA ALA A 122 -8.92 -3.06 -6.99
C ALA A 122 -9.25 -4.10 -5.90
N VAL A 123 -9.86 -5.23 -6.32
CA VAL A 123 -10.14 -6.42 -5.51
C VAL A 123 -9.67 -7.62 -6.32
N PHE A 124 -8.90 -8.50 -5.69
CA PHE A 124 -8.41 -9.70 -6.36
C PHE A 124 -9.47 -10.80 -6.33
N ALA A 125 -9.37 -11.76 -7.24
CA ALA A 125 -10.20 -12.96 -7.20
C ALA A 125 -10.07 -13.64 -5.83
N GLN A 126 -11.19 -13.96 -5.20
CA GLN A 126 -11.22 -14.57 -3.85
C GLN A 126 -11.09 -16.10 -3.93
N ASP A 127 -10.11 -16.56 -4.71
CA ASP A 127 -9.77 -17.97 -4.81
C ASP A 127 -9.07 -18.45 -3.53
N ASP A 128 -9.45 -19.62 -3.02
CA ASP A 128 -8.94 -20.14 -1.75
C ASP A 128 -7.41 -20.35 -1.77
N SER A 129 -6.85 -20.76 -2.91
CA SER A 129 -5.41 -20.97 -3.06
C SER A 129 -4.64 -19.65 -3.06
N ASP A 130 -5.17 -18.63 -3.76
CA ASP A 130 -4.58 -17.30 -3.78
C ASP A 130 -4.67 -16.61 -2.42
N ARG A 131 -5.80 -16.78 -1.71
CA ARG A 131 -5.98 -16.29 -0.34
C ARG A 131 -5.02 -16.98 0.62
N ALA A 132 -4.88 -18.31 0.55
CA ALA A 132 -3.93 -19.05 1.37
C ALA A 132 -2.48 -18.62 1.10
N LEU A 133 -2.11 -18.41 -0.17
CA LEU A 133 -0.80 -17.89 -0.55
C LEU A 133 -0.58 -16.47 0.00
N ALA A 134 -1.57 -15.59 -0.11
CA ALA A 134 -1.51 -14.25 0.44
C ALA A 134 -1.43 -14.24 1.97
N ALA A 135 -2.10 -15.19 2.65
CA ALA A 135 -2.12 -15.30 4.10
C ALA A 135 -0.73 -15.60 4.68
N LYS A 136 0.17 -16.25 3.93
CA LYS A 136 1.58 -16.40 4.34
C LYS A 136 2.27 -15.06 4.63
N LEU A 137 1.85 -13.95 3.99
CA LEU A 137 2.38 -12.61 4.25
C LEU A 137 2.02 -12.04 5.63
N LEU A 138 1.06 -12.65 6.33
CA LEU A 138 0.73 -12.30 7.71
C LEU A 138 1.83 -12.74 8.69
N GLU A 139 2.60 -13.76 8.32
CA GLU A 139 3.58 -14.40 9.21
C GLU A 139 5.02 -14.12 8.76
N ILE A 140 5.30 -14.20 7.44
CA ILE A 140 6.64 -13.97 6.89
C ILE A 140 7.15 -12.57 7.29
N SER A 141 8.41 -12.50 7.74
CA SER A 141 9.05 -11.25 8.19
C SER A 141 8.22 -10.51 9.25
N ASN A 142 7.70 -11.25 10.25
CA ASN A 142 6.86 -10.72 11.32
C ASN A 142 5.64 -9.94 10.80
N GLY A 143 5.05 -10.37 9.69
CA GLY A 143 3.89 -9.73 9.10
C GLY A 143 4.13 -8.32 8.54
N SER A 144 5.40 -7.93 8.30
CA SER A 144 5.73 -6.60 7.74
C SER A 144 5.08 -6.32 6.38
N GLN A 145 4.67 -7.35 5.66
CA GLN A 145 3.98 -7.28 4.37
C GLN A 145 2.49 -7.65 4.44
N SER A 146 1.93 -7.80 5.65
CA SER A 146 0.51 -8.15 5.90
C SER A 146 -0.49 -7.17 5.28
N TYR A 147 -0.09 -5.90 5.07
CA TYR A 147 -0.91 -4.91 4.38
C TYR A 147 -1.41 -5.40 3.01
N TYR A 148 -0.63 -6.25 2.33
CA TYR A 148 -1.04 -6.79 1.03
C TYR A 148 -2.23 -7.74 1.15
N TYR A 149 -2.22 -8.63 2.15
CA TYR A 149 -3.37 -9.49 2.45
C TYR A 149 -4.60 -8.66 2.79
N TYR A 150 -4.45 -7.71 3.72
CA TYR A 150 -5.57 -6.87 4.15
C TYR A 150 -6.17 -6.04 3.01
N GLN A 151 -5.35 -5.56 2.08
CA GLN A 151 -5.82 -4.74 0.97
C GLN A 151 -6.69 -5.52 -0.02
N TYR A 152 -6.34 -6.78 -0.31
CA TYR A 152 -6.92 -7.51 -1.45
C TYR A 152 -7.79 -8.72 -1.07
N TYR A 153 -7.57 -9.33 0.10
CA TYR A 153 -8.17 -10.61 0.47
C TYR A 153 -8.97 -10.58 1.77
N ALA A 154 -8.67 -9.67 2.70
CA ALA A 154 -9.38 -9.66 3.98
C ALA A 154 -10.89 -9.51 3.82
N THR A 155 -11.63 -10.31 4.58
CA THR A 155 -13.08 -10.30 4.73
C THR A 155 -13.52 -9.19 5.67
N ALA A 156 -14.82 -8.90 5.71
CA ALA A 156 -15.38 -7.92 6.63
C ALA A 156 -15.12 -8.32 8.09
N GLU A 157 -15.29 -9.60 8.40
CA GLU A 157 -15.09 -10.19 9.73
C GLU A 157 -13.63 -10.06 10.18
N GLU A 158 -12.68 -10.38 9.30
CA GLU A 158 -11.25 -10.21 9.58
C GLU A 158 -10.91 -8.74 9.86
N LEU A 159 -11.44 -7.80 9.07
CA LEU A 159 -11.20 -6.37 9.31
C LEU A 159 -11.79 -5.89 10.64
N ARG A 160 -12.98 -6.37 11.04
CA ARG A 160 -13.60 -6.05 12.34
C ARG A 160 -12.78 -6.58 13.51
N ALA A 161 -12.19 -7.76 13.35
CA ALA A 161 -11.39 -8.43 14.36
C ALA A 161 -9.99 -7.81 14.57
N LEU A 162 -9.56 -6.89 13.69
CA LEU A 162 -8.21 -6.33 13.79
C LEU A 162 -7.99 -5.55 15.11
N PRO A 163 -6.83 -5.72 15.75
CA PRO A 163 -6.47 -5.02 16.99
C PRO A 163 -6.01 -3.57 16.77
N GLY A 164 -6.12 -3.03 15.55
CA GLY A 164 -5.47 -1.77 15.15
C GLY A 164 -4.04 -1.99 14.65
N SER A 165 -3.38 -0.92 14.19
CA SER A 165 -1.97 -0.98 13.79
C SER A 165 -1.27 0.36 13.95
N ASN A 166 0.02 0.33 14.30
CA ASN A 166 0.91 1.49 14.22
C ASN A 166 1.53 1.71 12.82
N SER A 167 1.20 0.85 11.84
CA SER A 167 1.72 0.91 10.48
C SER A 167 0.77 1.67 9.55
N ALA A 168 1.26 2.78 8.97
CA ALA A 168 0.52 3.55 7.98
C ALA A 168 0.13 2.71 6.74
N ASN A 169 0.96 1.74 6.36
CA ASN A 169 0.68 0.86 5.22
C ASN A 169 -0.48 -0.08 5.51
N ILE A 170 -0.52 -0.68 6.72
CA ILE A 170 -1.62 -1.57 7.13
C ILE A 170 -2.91 -0.77 7.24
N ALA A 171 -2.90 0.39 7.89
CA ALA A 171 -4.08 1.23 7.99
C ALA A 171 -4.61 1.70 6.62
N SER A 172 -3.71 2.05 5.70
CA SER A 172 -4.09 2.39 4.31
C SER A 172 -4.71 1.19 3.58
N ALA A 173 -4.16 -0.01 3.76
CA ALA A 173 -4.70 -1.24 3.19
C ALA A 173 -6.11 -1.57 3.73
N VAL A 174 -6.28 -1.54 5.05
CA VAL A 174 -7.58 -1.74 5.72
C VAL A 174 -8.60 -0.71 5.22
N ALA A 175 -8.20 0.56 5.11
CA ALA A 175 -9.08 1.62 4.62
C ALA A 175 -9.55 1.38 3.19
N ARG A 176 -8.63 0.98 2.30
CA ARG A 176 -8.94 0.63 0.91
C ARG A 176 -9.91 -0.54 0.85
N ARG A 177 -9.65 -1.60 1.61
CA ARG A 177 -10.47 -2.80 1.60
C ARG A 177 -11.86 -2.58 2.17
N ALA A 178 -11.98 -1.90 3.30
CA ALA A 178 -13.28 -1.55 3.88
C ALA A 178 -14.11 -0.67 2.94
N LYS A 179 -13.48 0.22 2.16
CA LYS A 179 -14.16 0.96 1.08
C LYS A 179 -14.72 0.04 0.00
N GLN A 180 -13.96 -0.96 -0.43
CA GLN A 180 -14.43 -1.93 -1.42
C GLN A 180 -15.56 -2.82 -0.90
N LEU A 181 -15.54 -3.13 0.40
CA LEU A 181 -16.58 -3.93 1.07
C LEU A 181 -17.81 -3.11 1.48
N GLY A 182 -17.78 -1.77 1.38
CA GLY A 182 -18.89 -0.90 1.77
C GLY A 182 -19.10 -0.75 3.28
N ILE A 183 -18.11 -1.11 4.11
CA ILE A 183 -18.20 -1.16 5.58
C ILE A 183 -17.39 -0.07 6.29
N THR A 184 -17.07 1.02 5.60
CA THR A 184 -16.20 2.08 6.11
C THR A 184 -16.73 2.71 7.40
N SER A 185 -18.04 2.90 7.52
CA SER A 185 -18.68 3.47 8.71
C SER A 185 -18.57 2.56 9.94
N GLU A 186 -18.46 1.25 9.75
CA GLU A 186 -18.28 0.28 10.83
C GLU A 186 -16.80 0.16 11.23
N ILE A 187 -15.91 0.05 10.24
CA ILE A 187 -14.50 -0.25 10.46
C ILE A 187 -13.72 0.97 10.92
N PHE A 188 -13.92 2.12 10.27
CA PHE A 188 -13.04 3.26 10.49
C PHE A 188 -13.07 3.75 11.94
N PRO A 189 -14.23 3.92 12.61
CA PRO A 189 -14.24 4.29 14.03
C PRO A 189 -13.43 3.33 14.90
N ALA A 190 -13.81 2.05 14.92
CA ALA A 190 -13.22 1.09 15.84
C ALA A 190 -11.75 0.77 15.53
N TYR A 191 -11.39 0.64 14.25
CA TYR A 191 -10.03 0.32 13.85
C TYR A 191 -9.08 1.50 14.06
N TYR A 192 -9.53 2.72 13.75
CA TYR A 192 -8.67 3.88 13.92
C TYR A 192 -8.49 4.27 15.38
N GLU A 193 -9.52 4.17 16.22
CA GLU A 193 -9.39 4.37 17.67
C GLU A 193 -8.31 3.46 18.27
N LYS A 194 -8.36 2.16 17.95
CA LYS A 194 -7.32 1.20 18.34
C LYS A 194 -5.93 1.58 17.80
N SER A 195 -5.86 2.04 16.55
CA SER A 195 -4.60 2.41 15.89
C SER A 195 -3.97 3.67 16.50
N ILE A 196 -4.77 4.62 16.97
CA ILE A 196 -4.31 5.78 17.73
C ILE A 196 -3.74 5.33 19.07
N GLY A 197 -4.39 4.39 19.78
CA GLY A 197 -3.83 3.78 20.98
C GLY A 197 -2.45 3.14 20.76
N LEU A 198 -2.13 2.77 19.52
CA LEU A 198 -0.84 2.22 19.10
C LEU A 198 0.12 3.27 18.50
N GLY A 199 -0.26 4.54 18.45
CA GLY A 199 0.59 5.64 17.98
C GLY A 199 0.50 6.01 16.51
N LEU A 200 -0.54 5.56 15.80
CA LEU A 200 -0.72 5.93 14.40
C LEU A 200 -1.50 7.24 14.23
N VAL A 201 -0.84 8.26 13.69
CA VAL A 201 -1.48 9.49 13.19
C VAL A 201 -1.19 9.63 11.69
N THR A 202 -2.22 9.73 10.85
CA THR A 202 -2.06 9.84 9.39
C THR A 202 -3.09 10.77 8.75
N LYS A 203 -2.80 11.29 7.56
CA LYS A 203 -3.72 12.14 6.80
C LYS A 203 -5.08 11.48 6.50
N GLY A 204 -5.08 10.18 6.22
CA GLY A 204 -6.32 9.43 5.93
C GLY A 204 -7.21 9.32 7.16
N TYR A 205 -6.58 9.03 8.29
CA TYR A 205 -7.21 9.06 9.60
C TYR A 205 -7.82 10.44 9.92
N ASP A 206 -7.02 11.50 9.82
CA ASP A 206 -7.47 12.87 10.13
C ASP A 206 -8.67 13.28 9.27
N THR A 207 -8.67 12.89 7.98
CA THR A 207 -9.76 13.20 7.05
C THR A 207 -11.06 12.52 7.49
N TRP A 208 -11.00 11.23 7.83
CA TRP A 208 -12.16 10.49 8.32
C TRP A 208 -12.68 11.07 9.64
N PHE A 209 -11.79 11.26 10.62
CA PHE A 209 -12.19 11.75 11.94
C PHE A 209 -12.81 13.15 11.85
N ASN A 210 -12.21 14.05 11.07
CA ASN A 210 -12.77 15.38 10.85
C ASN A 210 -14.16 15.32 10.18
N GLN A 211 -14.39 14.35 9.29
CA GLN A 211 -15.71 14.13 8.70
C GLN A 211 -16.70 13.56 9.71
N LEU A 212 -16.28 12.65 10.59
CA LEU A 212 -17.09 12.15 11.71
C LEU A 212 -17.51 13.31 12.60
N VAL A 213 -16.56 14.13 13.09
CA VAL A 213 -16.84 15.31 13.91
C VAL A 213 -17.80 16.26 13.21
N ARG A 214 -17.60 16.57 11.93
CA ARG A 214 -18.50 17.45 11.15
C ARG A 214 -19.91 16.88 11.02
N THR A 215 -20.03 15.56 10.86
CA THR A 215 -21.32 14.89 10.70
C THR A 215 -22.05 14.87 12.05
N THR A 216 -21.36 14.50 13.12
CA THR A 216 -21.87 14.54 14.49
C THR A 216 -22.25 15.95 14.90
N TRP A 217 -21.47 16.97 14.52
CA TRP A 217 -21.77 18.37 14.86
C TRP A 217 -23.14 18.82 14.33
N ARG A 218 -23.55 18.33 13.16
CA ARG A 218 -24.84 18.67 12.55
C ARG A 218 -26.03 18.13 13.34
N THR A 219 -25.86 17.06 14.11
CA THR A 219 -26.94 16.36 14.82
C THR A 219 -26.83 16.46 16.33
N ASN A 220 -25.62 16.50 16.88
CA ASN A 220 -25.31 16.60 18.30
C ASN A 220 -23.97 17.31 18.52
N ARG A 221 -24.04 18.60 18.83
CA ARG A 221 -22.85 19.47 19.02
C ARG A 221 -22.01 19.07 20.22
N ALA A 222 -22.64 18.68 21.33
CA ALA A 222 -21.95 18.24 22.53
C ALA A 222 -21.16 16.94 22.29
N ALA A 223 -21.75 15.98 21.57
CA ALA A 223 -21.05 14.75 21.19
C ALA A 223 -19.87 15.02 20.25
N ALA A 224 -19.99 15.97 19.33
CA ALA A 224 -18.90 16.36 18.44
C ALA A 224 -17.73 17.04 19.17
N LEU A 225 -18.01 17.86 20.18
CA LEU A 225 -16.98 18.40 21.08
C LEU A 225 -16.27 17.28 21.84
N LYS A 226 -17.04 16.36 22.45
CA LYS A 226 -16.49 15.22 23.18
C LYS A 226 -15.57 14.36 22.32
N LEU A 227 -15.93 14.10 21.06
CA LEU A 227 -15.07 13.39 20.11
C LEU A 227 -13.71 14.09 19.95
N LEU A 228 -13.69 15.42 19.76
CA LEU A 228 -12.44 16.18 19.62
C LEU A 228 -11.55 16.08 20.87
N GLU A 229 -12.16 16.12 22.05
CA GLU A 229 -11.47 16.04 23.33
C GLU A 229 -10.89 14.65 23.60
N GLU A 230 -11.67 13.60 23.35
CA GLU A 230 -11.24 12.19 23.47
C GLU A 230 -10.08 11.89 22.52
N GLU A 231 -10.16 12.40 21.30
CA GLU A 231 -9.09 12.27 20.32
C GLU A 231 -7.81 12.99 20.75
N GLN A 232 -7.94 14.23 21.21
CA GLN A 232 -6.82 15.00 21.72
C GLN A 232 -6.16 14.28 22.91
N ALA A 233 -6.95 13.69 23.81
CA ALA A 233 -6.48 12.92 24.93
C ALA A 233 -5.76 11.64 24.49
N GLY A 234 -6.34 10.89 23.53
CA GLY A 234 -5.76 9.67 22.98
C GLY A 234 -4.40 9.91 22.34
N ILE A 235 -4.28 10.88 21.43
CA ILE A 235 -2.98 11.28 20.86
C ILE A 235 -2.05 11.84 21.95
N GLY A 236 -2.63 12.49 22.97
CA GLY A 236 -1.94 12.99 24.15
C GLY A 236 -1.18 11.91 24.94
N THR A 237 -1.60 10.65 24.90
CA THR A 237 -0.95 9.54 25.62
C THR A 237 0.22 8.89 24.88
N LEU A 238 0.51 9.31 23.65
CA LEU A 238 1.59 8.72 22.86
C LEU A 238 2.97 9.02 23.45
N ILE A 239 3.76 7.96 23.66
CA ILE A 239 5.10 8.02 24.29
C ILE A 239 6.12 8.73 23.37
N ASN A 240 6.00 8.59 22.05
CA ASN A 240 6.88 9.19 21.06
C ASN A 240 6.09 10.03 20.06
N LYS A 241 5.69 11.25 20.48
CA LYS A 241 4.97 12.18 19.61
C LYS A 241 5.91 12.78 18.57
N GLY A 242 5.77 12.36 17.32
CA GLY A 242 6.37 13.06 16.20
C GLY A 242 5.71 14.42 15.95
N THR A 243 6.31 15.24 15.08
CA THR A 243 5.81 16.57 14.72
C THR A 243 4.36 16.56 14.23
N ASP A 244 3.95 15.53 13.51
CA ASP A 244 2.58 15.43 12.97
C ASP A 244 1.55 15.11 14.06
N ALA A 245 1.90 14.26 15.04
CA ALA A 245 1.06 14.00 16.20
C ALA A 245 0.88 15.28 17.04
N GLN A 246 1.95 16.06 17.23
CA GLN A 246 1.89 17.33 17.93
C GLN A 246 1.01 18.35 17.20
N LYS A 247 1.21 18.54 15.89
CA LYS A 247 0.34 19.39 15.06
C LYS A 247 -1.13 18.96 15.15
N ARG A 248 -1.40 17.65 15.18
CA ARG A 248 -2.76 17.14 15.29
C ARG A 248 -3.38 17.50 16.64
N ILE A 249 -2.65 17.34 17.76
CA ILE A 249 -3.08 17.77 19.09
C ILE A 249 -3.43 19.26 19.09
N ASP A 250 -2.56 20.10 18.53
CA ASP A 250 -2.77 21.55 18.55
C ASP A 250 -3.98 21.96 17.68
N ASN A 251 -4.16 21.33 16.52
CA ASN A 251 -5.35 21.51 15.68
C ASN A 251 -6.64 21.07 16.39
N LEU A 252 -6.61 19.94 17.10
CA LEU A 252 -7.76 19.43 17.85
C LEU A 252 -8.12 20.36 19.00
N ARG A 253 -7.11 20.87 19.73
CA ARG A 253 -7.30 21.84 20.82
C ARG A 253 -7.95 23.12 20.30
N GLU A 254 -7.48 23.65 19.18
CA GLU A 254 -8.07 24.85 18.57
C GLU A 254 -9.52 24.61 18.12
N LEU A 255 -9.79 23.47 17.49
CA LEU A 255 -11.15 23.11 17.06
C LEU A 255 -12.09 22.91 18.25
N ALA A 256 -11.66 22.22 19.30
CA ALA A 256 -12.45 22.00 20.51
C ALA A 256 -12.80 23.33 21.19
N ALA A 257 -11.84 24.25 21.33
CA ALA A 257 -12.08 25.58 21.89
C ALA A 257 -13.11 26.38 21.08
N ARG A 258 -13.00 26.34 19.74
CA ARG A 258 -13.98 26.99 18.85
C ARG A 258 -15.38 26.36 18.97
N PHE A 259 -15.46 25.03 19.09
CA PHE A 259 -16.73 24.32 19.22
C PHE A 259 -17.42 24.64 20.55
N ASP A 260 -16.66 24.64 21.65
CA ASP A 260 -17.13 25.03 22.98
C ASP A 260 -17.65 26.48 23.01
N GLU A 261 -16.93 27.42 22.36
CA GLU A 261 -17.38 28.82 22.23
C GLU A 261 -18.72 28.93 21.48
N ILE A 262 -18.89 28.20 20.37
CA ILE A 262 -20.14 28.21 19.60
C ILE A 262 -21.30 27.63 20.41
N ILE A 263 -21.06 26.54 21.15
CA ILE A 263 -22.07 25.93 22.02
C ILE A 263 -22.49 26.92 23.12
N LYS A 264 -21.53 27.57 23.79
CA LYS A 264 -21.80 28.56 24.85
C LYS A 264 -22.59 29.78 24.36
N ARG A 265 -22.44 30.15 23.09
CA ARG A 265 -23.18 31.26 22.46
C ARG A 265 -24.62 30.90 22.04
N GLY A 266 -25.09 29.68 22.33
CA GLY A 266 -26.46 29.26 22.00
C GLY A 266 -26.67 29.00 20.51
N GLY A 267 -25.58 28.71 19.78
CA GLY A 267 -25.65 28.40 18.36
C GLY A 267 -26.45 27.14 18.08
#